data_AF-A0A1I0QXG3-F1
#
_entry.id   AF-A0A1I0QXG3-F1
#
_cell.length_a   1.000
_cell.length_b   1.000
_cell.length_c   1.000
_cell.angle_alpha   90.00
_cell.angle_beta   90.00
_cell.angle_gamma   90.00
#
_symmetry.space_group_name_H-M   'P 1'
#
loop_
_entity.id
_entity.type
_entity.pdbx_description
1 polymer ?
#
loop_
_entity_poly.entity_id
_entity_poly.type
_entity_poly.pdbx_seq_one_letter_code
_entity_poly.pdbx_strand_id
1 'polypeptide(L)'
;MIHSDPQHEGRPWGMGKPALYFALLSFVLLLGVGVVTQMLFDMPLPSMFIFAVITGLSLRGVLQSYPHEELGACNGVTLFRAALIAVLFGAIFVPVSAWIVFSIAVVAFALDGFDGWLARRAGLESAFGARFDMEIDALLGAVLALVLLASGTVGYAILVLGFSRYVFVIAGIVWPVLQGDLPQSMRRKTICVIQIAALIILIFPLTPAALLTPVAVTAAAALLYSFALDALFLARRGA
;
A
#
# COMPACT_ATOMS: atom_id res chain seq x y z
N MET A 1 -47.16 8.23 -15.79
CA MET A 1 -45.98 8.98 -16.26
C MET A 1 -44.76 8.35 -15.60
N ILE A 2 -44.14 7.42 -16.33
CA ILE A 2 -42.94 6.71 -15.88
C ILE A 2 -41.76 7.61 -16.25
N HIS A 3 -41.08 8.16 -15.25
CA HIS A 3 -39.81 8.87 -15.46
C HIS A 3 -38.74 7.82 -15.75
N SER A 4 -38.60 7.46 -17.03
CA SER A 4 -37.45 6.76 -17.55
C SER A 4 -36.27 7.72 -17.55
N ASP A 5 -35.32 7.48 -16.65
CA ASP A 5 -34.01 8.13 -16.59
C ASP A 5 -33.17 7.74 -17.83
N PRO A 6 -32.80 8.67 -18.72
CA PRO A 6 -32.18 8.34 -20.00
C PRO A 6 -30.64 8.31 -19.98
N GLN A 7 -29.97 8.18 -18.82
CA GLN A 7 -28.50 8.30 -18.75
C GLN A 7 -27.69 6.98 -18.91
N HIS A 8 -28.30 5.91 -19.41
CA HIS A 8 -27.59 4.66 -19.73
C HIS A 8 -27.57 4.31 -21.22
N GLU A 9 -27.55 5.32 -22.09
CA GLU A 9 -27.23 5.12 -23.50
C GLU A 9 -25.71 5.14 -23.74
N GLY A 10 -25.16 3.96 -24.01
CA GLY A 10 -24.06 3.79 -24.96
C GLY A 10 -22.72 4.44 -24.61
N ARG A 11 -22.09 4.09 -23.48
CA ARG A 11 -20.63 4.27 -23.38
C ARG A 11 -19.97 3.25 -24.31
N PRO A 12 -19.30 3.67 -25.40
CA PRO A 12 -18.55 2.75 -26.24
C PRO A 12 -17.49 2.06 -25.38
N TRP A 13 -17.05 0.88 -25.81
CA TRP A 13 -16.00 0.06 -25.18
C TRP A 13 -14.59 0.71 -25.21
N GLY A 14 -14.50 2.03 -25.02
CA GLY A 14 -13.28 2.80 -24.86
C GLY A 14 -12.99 3.05 -23.38
N MET A 15 -11.71 3.08 -23.02
CA MET A 15 -11.28 3.49 -21.68
C MET A 15 -11.91 4.85 -21.34
N GLY A 16 -12.67 4.93 -20.25
CA GLY A 16 -13.10 6.22 -19.72
C GLY A 16 -11.87 7.12 -19.47
N LYS A 17 -12.02 8.44 -19.62
CA LYS A 17 -10.98 9.44 -19.35
C LYS A 17 -10.12 9.13 -18.09
N PRO A 18 -10.67 8.76 -16.92
CA PRO A 18 -9.85 8.48 -15.73
C PRO A 18 -8.97 7.23 -15.88
N ALA A 19 -9.46 6.19 -16.56
CA ALA A 19 -8.68 4.97 -16.82
C ALA A 19 -7.53 5.23 -17.79
N LEU A 20 -7.77 6.07 -18.81
CA LEU A 20 -6.71 6.50 -19.73
C LEU A 20 -5.62 7.29 -19.02
N TYR A 21 -5.98 8.28 -18.20
CA TYR A 21 -5.01 9.04 -17.41
C TYR A 21 -4.24 8.14 -16.44
N PHE A 22 -4.92 7.22 -15.77
CA PHE A 22 -4.28 6.25 -14.88
C PHE A 22 -3.28 5.38 -15.64
N ALA A 23 -3.65 4.86 -16.82
CA ALA A 23 -2.79 4.02 -17.64
C ALA A 23 -1.57 4.80 -18.17
N LEU A 24 -1.76 6.04 -18.64
CA LEU A 24 -0.66 6.90 -19.10
C LEU A 24 0.31 7.24 -17.96
N LEU A 25 -0.22 7.63 -16.80
CA LEU A 25 0.61 7.92 -15.63
C LEU A 25 1.35 6.67 -15.16
N SER A 26 0.69 5.51 -15.14
CA SER A 26 1.30 4.22 -14.83
C SER A 26 2.43 3.89 -15.80
N PHE A 27 2.24 4.12 -17.10
CA PHE A 27 3.27 3.86 -18.10
C PHE A 27 4.50 4.77 -17.89
N VAL A 28 4.29 6.07 -17.69
CA VAL A 28 5.39 7.01 -17.40
C VAL A 28 6.14 6.61 -16.14
N LEU A 29 5.43 6.27 -15.07
CA LEU A 29 6.04 5.83 -13.82
C LEU A 29 6.77 4.49 -13.97
N LEU A 30 6.27 3.56 -14.79
CA LEU A 30 6.93 2.29 -15.06
C LEU A 30 8.30 2.51 -15.72
N LEU A 31 8.38 3.44 -16.69
CA LEU A 31 9.65 3.82 -17.30
C LEU A 31 10.59 4.46 -16.26
N GLY A 32 10.06 5.35 -15.41
CA GLY A 32 10.82 5.96 -14.31
C GLY A 32 11.38 4.92 -13.34
N VAL A 33 10.55 3.96 -12.90
CA VAL A 33 10.97 2.82 -12.07
C VAL A 33 12.08 2.05 -12.76
N GLY A 34 11.93 1.72 -14.05
CA GLY A 34 12.94 1.01 -14.83
C GLY A 34 14.29 1.76 -14.87
N VAL A 35 14.28 3.06 -15.17
CA VAL A 35 15.52 3.88 -15.21
C VAL A 35 16.18 3.94 -13.83
N VAL A 36 15.42 4.26 -12.78
CA VAL A 36 15.96 4.39 -11.42
C VAL A 36 16.52 3.05 -10.92
N THR A 37 15.80 1.95 -11.14
CA THR A 37 16.22 0.63 -10.67
C THR A 37 17.36 0.04 -11.50
N GLN A 38 17.46 0.36 -12.78
CA GLN A 38 18.65 0.08 -13.58
C GLN A 38 19.87 0.80 -12.99
N MET A 39 19.75 2.09 -12.67
CA MET A 39 20.86 2.88 -12.10
C MET A 39 21.27 2.42 -10.69
N LEU A 40 20.31 2.01 -9.86
CA LEU A 40 20.56 1.62 -8.47
C LEU A 40 20.99 0.16 -8.31
N PHE A 41 20.44 -0.75 -9.11
CA PHE A 41 20.53 -2.19 -8.88
C PHE A 41 21.07 -2.99 -10.08
N ASP A 42 21.21 -2.36 -11.26
CA ASP A 42 21.50 -3.05 -12.54
C ASP A 42 20.49 -4.17 -12.89
N MET A 43 19.34 -4.20 -12.20
CA MET A 43 18.31 -5.23 -12.26
C MET A 43 16.91 -4.60 -12.20
N PRO A 44 16.41 -4.02 -13.30
CA PRO A 44 15.15 -3.28 -13.28
C PRO A 44 13.92 -4.19 -13.31
N LEU A 45 14.06 -5.40 -13.84
CA LEU A 45 12.94 -6.30 -14.14
C LEU A 45 12.08 -6.65 -12.92
N PRO A 46 12.60 -6.99 -11.72
CA PRO A 46 11.76 -7.29 -10.56
C PRO A 46 10.88 -6.11 -10.14
N SER A 47 11.45 -4.90 -10.16
CA SER A 47 10.77 -3.66 -9.75
C SER A 47 9.72 -3.24 -10.78
N MET A 48 10.05 -3.33 -12.07
CA MET A 48 9.09 -3.09 -13.15
C MET A 48 7.95 -4.11 -13.13
N PHE A 49 8.25 -5.38 -12.87
CA PHE A 49 7.26 -6.44 -12.82
C PHE A 49 6.26 -6.22 -11.68
N ILE A 50 6.74 -5.97 -10.44
CA ILE A 50 5.83 -5.73 -9.31
C ILE A 50 4.99 -4.47 -9.54
N PHE A 51 5.57 -3.42 -10.12
CA PHE A 51 4.82 -2.21 -10.47
C PHE A 51 3.75 -2.47 -11.54
N ALA A 52 4.06 -3.25 -12.57
CA ALA A 52 3.10 -3.65 -13.59
C ALA A 52 1.94 -4.48 -13.00
N VAL A 53 2.23 -5.37 -12.04
CA VAL A 53 1.19 -6.13 -11.32
C VAL A 53 0.29 -5.19 -10.52
N ILE A 54 0.87 -4.28 -9.72
CA ILE A 54 0.10 -3.31 -8.92
C ILE A 54 -0.81 -2.47 -9.83
N THR A 55 -0.23 -1.85 -10.85
CA THR A 55 -0.96 -0.94 -11.76
C THR A 55 -1.98 -1.69 -12.60
N GLY A 56 -1.72 -2.92 -13.03
CA GLY A 56 -2.68 -3.77 -13.73
C GLY A 56 -3.88 -4.15 -12.87
N LEU A 57 -3.66 -4.51 -11.60
CA LEU A 57 -4.73 -4.79 -10.65
C LEU A 57 -5.54 -3.52 -10.32
N SER A 58 -4.87 -2.40 -10.09
CA SER A 58 -5.53 -1.12 -9.82
C SER A 58 -6.33 -0.61 -11.01
N LEU A 59 -5.82 -0.75 -12.24
CA LEU A 59 -6.53 -0.35 -13.46
C LEU A 59 -7.81 -1.17 -13.65
N ARG A 60 -7.80 -2.48 -13.33
CA ARG A 60 -9.02 -3.30 -13.32
C ARG A 60 -10.06 -2.74 -12.34
N GLY A 61 -9.62 -2.33 -11.15
CA GLY A 61 -10.49 -1.69 -10.16
C GLY A 61 -11.04 -0.33 -10.63
N VAL A 62 -10.23 0.48 -11.32
CA VAL A 62 -10.68 1.75 -11.92
C VAL A 62 -11.75 1.50 -12.97
N LEU A 63 -11.52 0.56 -13.87
CA LEU A 63 -12.46 0.23 -14.96
C LEU A 63 -13.80 -0.33 -14.46
N GLN A 64 -13.81 -1.01 -13.31
CA GLN A 64 -15.01 -1.67 -12.78
C GLN A 64 -15.84 -0.79 -11.83
N SER A 65 -15.20 0.10 -11.06
CA SER A 65 -15.85 0.66 -9.87
C SER A 65 -15.50 2.12 -9.57
N TYR A 66 -14.79 2.84 -10.47
CA TYR A 66 -14.45 4.23 -10.21
C TYR A 66 -15.63 5.18 -10.51
N PRO A 67 -16.12 5.94 -9.52
CA PRO A 67 -17.36 6.71 -9.66
C PRO A 67 -17.17 8.11 -10.27
N HIS A 68 -15.93 8.60 -10.41
CA HIS A 68 -15.65 9.97 -10.85
C HIS A 68 -15.22 10.06 -12.32
N GLU A 69 -15.53 11.19 -12.96
CA GLU A 69 -15.18 11.46 -14.36
C GLU A 69 -13.71 11.82 -14.58
N GLU A 70 -13.01 12.20 -13.50
CA GLU A 70 -11.60 12.58 -13.51
C GLU A 70 -10.83 11.79 -12.46
N LEU A 71 -9.57 11.47 -12.77
CA LEU A 71 -8.68 10.82 -11.82
C LEU A 71 -8.28 11.84 -10.74
N GLY A 72 -8.78 11.67 -9.52
CA GLY A 72 -8.43 12.55 -8.42
C GLY A 72 -6.92 12.58 -8.16
N ALA A 73 -6.38 13.76 -7.82
CA ALA A 73 -4.95 13.95 -7.54
C ALA A 73 -4.42 13.02 -6.44
N CYS A 74 -5.28 12.63 -5.48
CA CYS A 74 -4.96 11.62 -4.47
C CYS A 74 -4.53 10.29 -5.10
N ASN A 75 -5.26 9.75 -6.08
CA ASN A 75 -4.90 8.49 -6.75
C ASN A 75 -3.58 8.61 -7.52
N GLY A 76 -3.26 9.79 -8.06
CA GLY A 76 -1.97 10.06 -8.68
C GLY A 76 -0.81 10.01 -7.68
N VAL A 77 -0.99 10.57 -6.48
CA VAL A 77 -0.01 10.49 -5.39
C VAL A 77 0.14 9.05 -4.90
N THR A 78 -0.96 8.32 -4.68
CA THR A 78 -0.91 6.90 -4.30
C THR A 78 -0.22 6.04 -5.36
N LEU A 79 -0.42 6.34 -6.65
CA LEU A 79 0.29 5.66 -7.74
C LEU A 79 1.79 5.98 -7.77
N PHE A 80 2.17 7.22 -7.46
CA PHE A 80 3.58 7.59 -7.30
C PHE A 80 4.20 6.87 -6.09
N ARG A 81 3.49 6.75 -4.97
CA ARG A 81 3.93 5.94 -3.81
C ARG A 81 4.13 4.47 -4.20
N ALA A 82 3.22 3.90 -5.00
CA ALA A 82 3.39 2.55 -5.53
C ALA A 82 4.67 2.39 -6.37
N ALA A 83 5.05 3.42 -7.13
CA ALA A 83 6.31 3.42 -7.88
C ALA A 83 7.53 3.44 -6.95
N LEU A 84 7.51 4.25 -5.88
CA LEU A 84 8.57 4.26 -4.85
C LEU A 84 8.71 2.90 -4.16
N ILE A 85 7.58 2.25 -3.82
CA ILE A 85 7.57 0.91 -3.23
C ILE A 85 8.15 -0.12 -4.20
N ALA A 86 7.83 -0.01 -5.49
CA ALA A 86 8.42 -0.87 -6.51
C ALA A 86 9.94 -0.69 -6.62
N VAL A 87 10.46 0.54 -6.48
CA VAL A 87 11.92 0.77 -6.39
C VAL A 87 12.50 0.11 -5.13
N LEU A 88 11.84 0.26 -3.97
CA LEU A 88 12.26 -0.39 -2.72
C LEU A 88 12.27 -1.92 -2.83
N PHE A 89 11.37 -2.51 -3.62
CA PHE A 89 11.33 -3.95 -3.85
C PHE A 89 12.62 -4.48 -4.51
N GLY A 90 13.27 -3.68 -5.36
CA GLY A 90 14.58 -4.01 -5.93
C GLY A 90 15.67 -4.23 -4.87
N ALA A 91 15.62 -3.49 -3.76
CA ALA A 91 16.58 -3.58 -2.66
C ALA A 91 16.52 -4.91 -1.89
N ILE A 92 15.52 -5.75 -2.13
CA ILE A 92 15.44 -7.12 -1.59
C ILE A 92 16.46 -8.03 -2.27
N PHE A 93 16.73 -7.81 -3.57
CA PHE A 93 17.57 -8.68 -4.38
C PHE A 93 19.00 -8.17 -4.50
N VAL A 94 19.17 -6.85 -4.52
CA VAL A 94 20.47 -6.20 -4.68
C VAL A 94 20.69 -5.25 -3.50
N PRO A 95 21.71 -5.48 -2.67
CA PRO A 95 22.04 -4.58 -1.57
C PRO A 95 22.32 -3.17 -2.08
N VAL A 96 21.73 -2.18 -1.40
CA VAL A 96 21.94 -0.75 -1.67
C VAL A 96 22.16 -0.04 -0.34
N SER A 97 22.70 1.18 -0.39
CA SER A 97 22.86 2.00 0.81
C SER A 97 21.55 2.12 1.59
N ALA A 98 21.60 1.83 2.89
CA ALA A 98 20.45 1.96 3.78
C ALA A 98 19.93 3.41 3.85
N TRP A 99 20.76 4.42 3.54
CA TRP A 99 20.31 5.81 3.38
C TRP A 99 19.35 6.00 2.21
N ILE A 100 19.56 5.28 1.11
CA ILE A 100 18.68 5.33 -0.07
C ILE A 100 17.33 4.70 0.28
N VAL A 101 17.35 3.49 0.86
CA VAL A 101 16.14 2.80 1.32
C VAL A 101 15.36 3.67 2.31
N PHE A 102 16.04 4.21 3.32
CA PHE A 102 15.45 5.09 4.32
C PHE A 102 14.82 6.34 3.68
N SER A 103 15.53 7.02 2.78
CA SER A 103 15.03 8.25 2.14
C SER A 103 13.78 7.98 1.30
N ILE A 104 13.78 6.91 0.50
CA ILE A 104 12.62 6.54 -0.31
C ILE A 104 11.44 6.15 0.58
N ALA A 105 11.68 5.39 1.65
CA ALA A 105 10.65 4.97 2.60
C ALA A 105 10.02 6.16 3.33
N VAL A 106 10.82 7.13 3.78
CA VAL A 106 10.34 8.37 4.41
C VAL A 106 9.50 9.19 3.44
N VAL A 107 9.94 9.33 2.18
CA VAL A 107 9.16 10.06 1.16
C VAL A 107 7.83 9.34 0.89
N ALA A 108 7.84 8.03 0.69
CA ALA A 108 6.63 7.24 0.46
C ALA A 108 5.63 7.35 1.63
N PHE A 109 6.14 7.32 2.87
CA PHE A 109 5.35 7.45 4.08
C PHE A 109 4.85 8.88 4.32
N ALA A 110 5.64 9.92 4.00
CA ALA A 110 5.20 11.30 4.13
C ALA A 110 4.08 11.66 3.14
N LEU A 111 4.12 11.09 1.93
CA LEU A 111 3.10 11.29 0.90
C LEU A 111 1.73 10.73 1.30
N ASP A 112 1.68 9.68 2.14
CA ASP A 112 0.46 9.11 2.76
C ASP A 112 -0.32 10.10 3.63
N GLY A 113 0.40 11.02 4.29
CA GLY A 113 -0.26 12.08 5.04
C GLY A 113 -0.89 13.12 4.11
N PHE A 114 -0.27 13.32 2.95
CA PHE A 114 -0.59 14.40 2.03
C PHE A 114 -1.78 14.07 1.12
N ASP A 115 -1.86 12.85 0.59
CA ASP A 115 -2.99 12.39 -0.22
C ASP A 115 -4.31 12.37 0.57
N GLY A 116 -4.31 11.93 1.83
CA GLY A 116 -5.46 11.97 2.72
C GLY A 116 -5.90 13.39 3.10
N TRP A 117 -4.98 14.35 3.19
CA TRP A 117 -5.33 15.77 3.31
C TRP A 117 -5.94 16.32 2.02
N LEU A 118 -5.36 15.98 0.87
CA LEU A 118 -5.81 16.45 -0.44
C LEU A 118 -7.19 15.90 -0.81
N ALA A 119 -7.45 14.61 -0.54
CA ALA A 119 -8.74 13.96 -0.79
C ALA A 119 -9.88 14.64 -0.02
N ARG A 120 -9.67 14.92 1.28
CA ARG A 120 -10.64 15.64 2.13
C ARG A 120 -10.87 17.07 1.65
N ARG A 121 -9.83 17.74 1.17
CA ARG A 121 -9.93 19.12 0.67
C ARG A 121 -10.61 19.20 -0.70
N ALA A 122 -10.41 18.20 -1.55
CA ALA A 122 -10.96 18.17 -2.90
C ALA A 122 -12.36 17.55 -2.98
N GLY A 123 -12.85 16.90 -1.90
CA GLY A 123 -14.15 16.22 -1.91
C GLY A 123 -14.21 14.99 -2.83
N LEU A 124 -13.05 14.44 -3.22
CA LEU A 124 -12.90 13.32 -4.16
C LEU A 124 -12.64 12.00 -3.42
N GLU A 125 -13.39 11.75 -2.35
CA GLU A 125 -13.32 10.49 -1.62
C GLU A 125 -14.08 9.40 -2.39
N SER A 126 -13.41 8.28 -2.66
CA SER A 126 -13.99 7.14 -3.35
C SER A 126 -13.66 5.84 -2.63
N ALA A 127 -14.57 4.87 -2.68
CA ALA A 127 -14.33 3.53 -2.11
C ALA A 127 -13.14 2.83 -2.79
N PHE A 128 -12.96 3.03 -4.10
CA PHE A 128 -11.77 2.57 -4.82
C PHE A 128 -10.49 3.21 -4.26
N GLY A 129 -10.43 4.53 -4.15
CA GLY A 129 -9.24 5.24 -3.67
C GLY A 129 -8.87 4.82 -2.25
N ALA A 130 -9.84 4.69 -1.35
CA ALA A 130 -9.59 4.22 0.02
C ALA A 130 -9.04 2.78 0.08
N ARG A 131 -9.51 1.89 -0.81
CA ARG A 131 -8.97 0.53 -0.91
C ARG A 131 -7.58 0.51 -1.53
N PHE A 132 -7.36 1.30 -2.58
CA PHE A 132 -6.07 1.40 -3.25
C PHE A 132 -4.98 1.90 -2.29
N ASP A 133 -5.27 3.00 -1.59
CA ASP A 133 -4.39 3.57 -0.56
C ASP A 133 -4.02 2.55 0.52
N MET A 134 -5.03 1.87 1.10
CA MET A 134 -4.80 0.86 2.12
C MET A 134 -3.95 -0.34 1.64
N GLU A 135 -4.07 -0.77 0.38
CA GLU A 135 -3.22 -1.84 -0.15
C GLU A 135 -1.78 -1.36 -0.40
N ILE A 136 -1.60 -0.10 -0.83
CA ILE A 136 -0.28 0.49 -1.00
C ILE A 136 0.45 0.67 0.34
N ASP A 137 -0.26 1.04 1.41
CA ASP A 137 0.30 1.08 2.78
C ASP A 137 0.78 -0.28 3.27
N ALA A 138 -0.06 -1.29 3.09
CA ALA A 138 0.28 -2.65 3.48
C ALA A 138 1.46 -3.19 2.69
N LEU A 139 1.50 -2.89 1.39
CA LEU A 139 2.62 -3.27 0.52
C LEU A 139 3.91 -2.57 0.94
N LEU A 140 3.86 -1.27 1.31
CA LEU A 140 5.02 -0.56 1.85
C LEU A 140 5.57 -1.30 3.09
N GLY A 141 4.70 -1.61 4.06
CA GLY A 141 5.09 -2.36 5.25
C GLY A 141 5.72 -3.72 4.91
N ALA A 142 5.15 -4.45 3.96
CA ALA A 142 5.67 -5.75 3.53
C ALA A 142 7.04 -5.65 2.86
N VAL A 143 7.21 -4.71 1.94
CA VAL A 143 8.49 -4.49 1.25
C VAL A 143 9.57 -4.05 2.23
N LEU A 144 9.28 -3.12 3.16
CA LEU A 144 10.26 -2.70 4.17
C LEU A 144 10.65 -3.86 5.09
N ALA A 145 9.70 -4.71 5.50
CA ALA A 145 9.99 -5.90 6.29
C ALA A 145 10.87 -6.91 5.53
N LEU A 146 10.64 -7.10 4.22
CA LEU A 146 11.48 -7.96 3.38
C LEU A 146 12.88 -7.38 3.17
N VAL A 147 13.01 -6.07 2.96
CA VAL A 147 14.32 -5.41 2.84
C VAL A 147 15.11 -5.55 4.14
N LEU A 148 14.47 -5.34 5.30
CA LEU A 148 15.08 -5.57 6.61
C LEU A 148 15.51 -7.03 6.79
N LEU A 149 14.67 -7.98 6.41
CA LEU A 149 15.02 -9.40 6.49
C LEU A 149 16.22 -9.74 5.57
N ALA A 150 16.22 -9.23 4.33
CA ALA A 150 17.31 -9.42 3.38
C ALA A 150 18.63 -8.80 3.85
N SER A 151 18.58 -7.71 4.63
CA SER A 151 19.76 -7.08 5.22
C SER A 151 20.43 -7.93 6.32
N GLY A 152 19.73 -8.92 6.87
CA GLY A 152 20.22 -9.76 7.96
C GLY A 152 20.31 -9.07 9.34
N THR A 153 19.84 -7.82 9.46
CA THR A 153 19.90 -7.03 10.71
C THR A 153 18.86 -7.45 11.75
N VAL A 154 17.76 -8.06 11.32
CA VAL A 154 16.65 -8.51 12.15
C VAL A 154 16.19 -9.91 11.74
N GLY A 155 15.66 -10.67 12.68
CA GLY A 155 15.15 -12.03 12.42
C GLY A 155 13.79 -12.06 11.72
N TYR A 156 13.36 -13.27 11.34
CA TYR A 156 12.08 -13.54 10.66
C TYR A 156 10.84 -12.98 11.37
N ALA A 157 10.90 -12.72 12.67
CA ALA A 157 9.81 -12.09 13.42
C ALA A 157 9.39 -10.73 12.84
N ILE A 158 10.27 -10.03 12.11
CA ILE A 158 9.94 -8.76 11.45
C ILE A 158 8.82 -8.90 10.42
N LEU A 159 8.63 -10.09 9.86
CA LEU A 159 7.57 -10.36 8.88
C LEU A 159 6.17 -10.15 9.46
N VAL A 160 5.99 -10.22 10.77
CA VAL A 160 4.72 -9.85 11.43
C VAL A 160 4.34 -8.41 11.07
N LEU A 161 5.30 -7.48 11.07
CA LEU A 161 5.07 -6.08 10.70
C LEU A 161 4.81 -5.86 9.21
N GLY A 162 5.07 -6.84 8.34
CA GLY A 162 4.82 -6.71 6.91
C GLY A 162 3.59 -7.46 6.42
N PHE A 163 3.30 -8.60 7.03
CA PHE A 163 2.40 -9.61 6.45
C PHE A 163 1.13 -9.86 7.26
N SER A 164 0.95 -9.25 8.44
CA SER A 164 -0.25 -9.47 9.28
C SER A 164 -1.56 -9.22 8.53
N ARG A 165 -1.62 -8.20 7.66
CA ARG A 165 -2.80 -7.95 6.81
C ARG A 165 -3.09 -9.10 5.86
N TYR A 166 -2.08 -9.57 5.13
CA TYR A 166 -2.26 -10.65 4.15
C TYR A 166 -2.65 -11.95 4.85
N VAL A 167 -2.06 -12.23 6.02
CA VAL A 167 -2.48 -13.35 6.88
C VAL A 167 -3.94 -13.21 7.28
N PHE A 168 -4.39 -12.02 7.70
CA PHE A 168 -5.80 -11.79 8.06
C PHE A 168 -6.76 -11.99 6.87
N VAL A 169 -6.39 -11.51 5.68
CA VAL A 169 -7.18 -11.71 4.45
C VAL A 169 -7.27 -13.20 4.08
N ILE A 170 -6.14 -13.92 4.12
CA ILE A 170 -6.09 -15.37 3.85
C ILE A 170 -6.90 -16.14 4.91
N ALA A 171 -6.79 -15.77 6.18
CA ALA A 171 -7.58 -16.35 7.25
C ALA A 171 -9.09 -16.17 7.00
N GLY A 172 -9.50 -15.04 6.41
CA GLY A 172 -10.89 -14.82 5.99
C GLY A 172 -11.38 -15.76 4.90
N ILE A 173 -10.51 -16.34 4.07
CA ILE A 173 -10.89 -17.37 3.09
C ILE A 173 -11.26 -18.67 3.81
N VAL A 174 -10.53 -19.01 4.87
CA VAL A 174 -10.76 -20.23 5.67
C VAL A 174 -11.91 -20.06 6.66
N TRP A 175 -12.02 -18.88 7.28
CA TRP A 175 -13.08 -18.51 8.20
C TRP A 175 -13.87 -17.32 7.65
N PRO A 176 -14.96 -17.56 6.88
CA PRO A 176 -15.75 -16.51 6.24
C PRO A 176 -16.29 -15.43 7.20
N VAL A 177 -16.45 -15.76 8.48
CA VAL A 177 -16.83 -14.80 9.54
C VAL A 177 -15.87 -13.60 9.61
N LEU A 178 -14.60 -13.77 9.23
CA LEU A 178 -13.61 -12.69 9.21
C LEU A 178 -13.68 -11.78 7.97
N GLN A 179 -14.55 -12.08 6.99
CA GLN A 179 -14.74 -11.25 5.80
C GLN A 179 -15.77 -10.12 5.98
N GLY A 180 -16.37 -10.00 7.17
CA GLY A 180 -17.36 -8.97 7.46
C GLY A 180 -16.78 -7.55 7.47
N ASP A 181 -17.65 -6.56 7.24
CA ASP A 181 -17.25 -5.15 7.23
C ASP A 181 -16.83 -4.67 8.62
N LEU A 182 -15.62 -4.12 8.71
CA LEU A 182 -15.10 -3.50 9.91
C LEU A 182 -15.31 -1.98 9.86
N PRO A 183 -16.00 -1.38 10.85
CA PRO A 183 -16.25 0.07 10.88
C PRO A 183 -14.94 0.85 10.94
N GLN A 184 -14.91 2.05 10.35
CA GLN A 184 -13.71 2.90 10.40
C GLN A 184 -13.20 3.06 11.84
N SER A 185 -11.90 2.87 12.04
CA SER A 185 -11.29 2.84 13.37
C SER A 185 -9.98 3.60 13.38
N MET A 186 -9.92 4.65 14.21
CA MET A 186 -8.71 5.43 14.45
C MET A 186 -7.58 4.57 14.99
N ARG A 187 -7.89 3.56 15.82
CA ARG A 187 -6.91 2.60 16.35
C ARG A 187 -6.14 1.92 15.22
N ARG A 188 -6.84 1.37 14.23
CA ARG A 188 -6.24 0.66 13.10
C ARG A 188 -5.33 1.58 12.29
N LYS A 189 -5.80 2.80 12.02
CA LYS A 189 -5.01 3.81 11.31
C LYS A 189 -3.74 4.18 12.08
N THR A 190 -3.86 4.50 13.37
CA THR A 190 -2.71 4.85 14.21
C THR A 190 -1.69 3.71 14.30
N ILE A 191 -2.15 2.47 14.47
CA ILE A 191 -1.25 1.32 14.57
C ILE A 191 -0.54 1.03 13.24
N CYS A 192 -1.21 1.22 12.10
CA CYS A 192 -0.57 1.14 10.77
C CYS A 192 0.57 2.17 10.63
N VAL A 193 0.30 3.43 11.00
CA VAL A 193 1.29 4.51 10.99
C VAL A 193 2.48 4.17 11.90
N ILE A 194 2.22 3.69 13.12
CA ILE A 194 3.27 3.27 14.08
C ILE A 194 4.09 2.10 13.51
N GLN A 195 3.44 1.11 12.89
CA GLN A 195 4.08 -0.05 12.27
C GLN A 195 5.04 0.37 11.15
N ILE A 196 4.60 1.21 10.22
CA ILE A 196 5.44 1.69 9.11
C ILE A 196 6.58 2.57 9.65
N ALA A 197 6.29 3.47 10.60
CA ALA A 197 7.31 4.28 11.25
C ALA A 197 8.36 3.43 11.98
N ALA A 198 7.95 2.35 12.65
CA ALA A 198 8.85 1.41 13.29
C ALA A 198 9.78 0.73 12.27
N LEU A 199 9.25 0.28 11.13
CA LEU A 199 10.06 -0.29 10.04
C LEU A 199 11.07 0.73 9.49
N ILE A 200 10.67 1.99 9.31
CA ILE A 200 11.56 3.07 8.88
C ILE A 200 12.67 3.34 9.91
N ILE A 201 12.35 3.35 11.21
CA ILE A 201 13.33 3.48 12.28
C ILE A 201 14.32 2.31 12.26
N LEU A 202 13.85 1.08 12.03
CA LEU A 202 14.74 -0.08 11.95
C LEU A 202 15.68 -0.04 10.73
N ILE A 203 15.25 0.58 9.62
CA ILE A 203 16.08 0.78 8.43
C ILE A 203 17.08 1.93 8.60
N PHE A 204 16.78 2.89 9.48
CA PHE A 204 17.61 4.07 9.67
C PHE A 204 19.04 3.68 10.08
N PRO A 205 20.07 4.08 9.32
CA PRO A 205 21.45 3.57 9.51
C PRO A 205 22.06 3.89 10.87
N LEU A 206 21.55 4.91 11.57
CA LEU A 206 22.08 5.33 12.87
C LEU A 206 21.26 4.79 14.06
N THR A 207 20.32 3.87 13.82
CA THR A 207 19.54 3.26 14.89
C THR A 207 20.45 2.38 15.77
N PRO A 208 20.56 2.66 17.08
CA PRO A 208 21.35 1.85 17.99
C PRO A 208 20.85 0.40 18.03
N ALA A 209 21.77 -0.57 18.01
CA ALA A 209 21.44 -2.00 18.04
C ALA A 209 20.51 -2.39 19.22
N ALA A 210 20.67 -1.72 20.36
CA ALA A 210 19.83 -1.92 21.54
C ALA A 210 18.34 -1.59 21.31
N LEU A 211 18.02 -0.77 20.31
CA LEU A 211 16.64 -0.39 19.97
C LEU A 211 15.99 -1.29 18.93
N LEU A 212 16.75 -2.12 18.19
CA LEU A 212 16.19 -2.95 17.11
C LEU A 212 15.11 -3.90 17.65
N THR A 213 15.44 -4.70 18.65
CA THR A 213 14.50 -5.67 19.23
C THR A 213 13.33 -5.00 19.95
N PRO A 214 13.52 -4.00 20.84
CA PRO A 214 12.40 -3.32 21.50
C PRO A 214 11.42 -2.68 20.51
N VAL A 215 11.91 -1.98 19.49
CA VAL A 215 11.06 -1.33 18.48
C VAL A 215 10.27 -2.37 17.68
N ALA A 216 10.93 -3.44 17.22
CA ALA A 216 10.26 -4.50 16.46
C ALA A 216 9.19 -5.21 17.30
N VAL A 217 9.50 -5.60 18.54
CA VAL A 217 8.58 -6.33 19.42
C VAL A 217 7.40 -5.46 19.83
N THR A 218 7.62 -4.20 20.20
CA THR A 218 6.52 -3.30 20.62
C THR A 218 5.57 -3.00 19.47
N ALA A 219 6.10 -2.72 18.28
CA ALA A 219 5.28 -2.53 17.09
C ALA A 219 4.50 -3.80 16.72
N ALA A 220 5.15 -4.98 16.81
CA ALA A 220 4.51 -6.25 16.47
C ALA A 220 3.39 -6.60 17.47
N ALA A 221 3.63 -6.37 18.76
CA ALA A 221 2.63 -6.57 19.80
C ALA A 221 1.41 -5.66 19.60
N ALA A 222 1.62 -4.38 19.29
CA ALA A 222 0.54 -3.44 19.00
C ALA A 222 -0.27 -3.86 17.75
N LEU A 223 0.42 -4.32 16.70
CA LEU A 223 -0.22 -4.79 15.47
C LEU A 223 -1.06 -6.03 15.70
N LEU A 224 -0.50 -7.05 16.36
CA LEU A 224 -1.20 -8.29 16.70
C LEU A 224 -2.40 -8.02 17.60
N TYR A 225 -2.27 -7.12 18.59
CA TYR A 225 -3.38 -6.68 19.42
C TYR A 225 -4.51 -6.08 18.58
N SER A 226 -4.19 -5.22 17.60
CA SER A 226 -5.20 -4.63 16.73
C SER A 226 -5.96 -5.68 15.93
N PHE A 227 -5.24 -6.61 15.29
CA PHE A 227 -5.86 -7.68 14.50
C PHE A 227 -6.67 -8.67 15.36
N ALA A 228 -6.20 -8.96 16.58
CA ALA A 228 -6.94 -9.81 17.51
C ALA A 228 -8.29 -9.19 17.90
N LEU A 229 -8.33 -7.88 18.16
CA LEU A 229 -9.59 -7.19 18.44
C LEU A 229 -10.53 -7.17 17.23
N ASP A 230 -10.00 -6.99 16.02
CA ASP A 230 -10.79 -7.03 14.80
C ASP A 230 -11.38 -8.43 14.56
N ALA A 231 -10.59 -9.49 14.75
CA ALA A 231 -11.06 -10.86 14.66
C ALA A 231 -12.15 -11.17 15.70
N LEU A 232 -11.96 -10.75 16.96
CA LEU A 232 -12.95 -10.93 18.03
C LEU A 232 -14.25 -10.18 17.75
N PHE A 233 -14.16 -8.96 17.21
CA PHE A 233 -15.33 -8.17 16.83
C PHE A 233 -16.16 -8.87 15.75
N LEU A 234 -15.49 -9.39 14.71
CA LEU A 234 -16.16 -10.13 13.63
C LEU A 234 -16.72 -11.47 14.11
N ALA A 235 -15.97 -12.21 14.92
CA ALA A 235 -16.43 -13.46 15.52
C ALA A 235 -17.71 -13.28 16.37
N ARG A 236 -17.83 -12.16 17.09
CA ARG A 236 -19.03 -11.84 17.89
C ARG A 236 -20.23 -11.37 17.07
N ARG A 237 -20.03 -10.93 15.83
CA ARG A 237 -21.11 -10.51 14.92
C ARG A 237 -21.59 -11.63 14.00
N GLY A 238 -20.71 -12.60 13.72
CA GLY A 238 -21.04 -13.78 12.92
C GLY A 238 -21.54 -14.99 13.72
N ALA A 239 -21.55 -14.90 15.05
CA ALA A 239 -22.18 -15.86 15.97
C ALA A 239 -23.56 -15.35 16.40
#